data_AF-A0A2P4SCB1-F1
#
_entry.id   AF-A0A2P4SCB1-F1
#
_cell.length_a   1.000
_cell.length_b   1.000
_cell.length_c   1.000
_cell.angle_alpha   90.00
_cell.angle_beta   90.00
_cell.angle_gamma   90.00
#
_symmetry.space_group_name_H-M   'P 1'
#
loop_
_entity.id
_entity.type
_entity.pdbx_description
1 polymer ?
#
loop_
_entity_poly.entity_id
_entity_poly.type
_entity_poly.pdbx_seq_one_letter_code
_entity_poly.pdbx_strand_id
1 'polypeptide(L)' 'MADRAAAERACKDPNPIIDGRKANVNLAYLGAKPRIMQPGFAFGVQQLHPALIQRPF' A
#
# COMPACT_ATOMS: atom_id res chain seq x y z
N MET A 1 12.85 -11.26 -3.27
CA MET A 1 12.29 -11.99 -2.11
C MET A 1 10.86 -12.43 -2.43
N ALA A 2 10.67 -13.66 -2.88
CA ALA A 2 9.33 -14.25 -3.07
C ALA A 2 9.18 -15.62 -2.38
N ASP A 3 10.19 -16.02 -1.62
CA ASP A 3 10.27 -17.36 -1.02
C ASP A 3 9.61 -17.38 0.36
N ARG A 4 8.60 -18.25 0.53
CA ARG A 4 7.83 -18.38 1.78
C ARG A 4 8.74 -18.71 2.96
N ALA A 5 9.72 -19.59 2.77
CA ALA A 5 10.63 -20.00 3.83
C ALA A 5 11.52 -18.84 4.33
N ALA A 6 11.82 -17.88 3.46
CA ALA A 6 12.55 -16.68 3.85
C ALA A 6 11.68 -15.74 4.70
N ALA A 7 10.40 -15.57 4.35
CA ALA A 7 9.45 -14.77 5.12
C ALA A 7 9.21 -15.35 6.52
N GLU A 8 9.03 -16.67 6.63
CA GLU A 8 8.86 -17.33 7.94
C GLU A 8 10.08 -17.17 8.84
N ARG A 9 11.29 -17.25 8.30
CA ARG A 9 12.52 -16.99 9.07
C ARG A 9 12.58 -15.56 9.59
N ALA A 10 12.18 -14.59 8.76
CA ALA A 10 12.15 -13.19 9.17
C ALA A 10 11.13 -12.92 10.28
N CYS A 11 9.99 -13.62 10.29
CA CYS A 11 8.97 -13.46 11.33
C CYS A 11 9.33 -14.10 12.69
N LYS A 12 10.40 -14.90 12.80
CA LYS A 12 10.82 -15.52 14.07
C LYS A 12 11.33 -14.50 15.08
N ASP A 13 12.03 -13.47 14.59
CA ASP A 13 12.39 -12.29 15.38
C ASP A 13 11.62 -11.09 14.81
N PRO A 14 10.48 -10.72 15.43
CA PRO A 14 9.66 -9.60 14.94
C PRO A 14 10.31 -8.23 15.16
N ASN A 15 11.41 -8.16 15.92
CA ASN A 15 12.06 -6.91 16.30
C ASN A 15 13.59 -6.93 16.08
N PRO A 16 14.07 -7.20 14.85
CA PRO A 16 15.49 -7.23 14.57
C PRO A 16 16.11 -5.84 14.68
N ILE A 17 17.41 -5.79 14.97
CA ILE A 17 18.19 -4.55 14.89
C ILE A 17 18.69 -4.37 13.47
N ILE A 18 18.32 -3.25 12.84
CA ILE A 18 18.79 -2.84 11.50
C ILE A 18 19.49 -1.50 11.69
N ASP A 19 20.77 -1.40 11.30
CA ASP A 19 21.60 -0.19 11.43
C ASP A 19 21.60 0.41 12.85
N GLY A 20 21.62 -0.45 13.88
CA GLY A 20 21.63 -0.03 15.28
C GLY A 20 20.27 0.44 15.82
N ARG A 21 19.19 0.32 15.04
CA ARG A 21 17.83 0.67 15.46
C ARG A 21 16.91 -0.55 15.45
N LYS A 22 15.99 -0.62 16.42
CA LYS A 22 14.98 -1.67 16.45
C LYS A 22 13.97 -1.46 15.33
N ALA A 23 13.90 -2.41 14.41
CA ALA A 23 12.92 -2.45 13.35
C ALA A 23 11.70 -3.29 13.77
N ASN A 24 10.70 -3.34 12.89
CA ASN A 24 9.55 -4.21 13.03
C ASN A 24 9.37 -5.01 11.75
N VAL A 25 9.11 -6.31 11.91
CA VAL A 25 8.81 -7.22 10.81
C VAL A 25 7.33 -7.58 10.87
N ASN A 26 6.63 -7.35 9.77
CA ASN A 26 5.22 -7.69 9.59
C ASN A 26 4.95 -8.07 8.14
N LEU A 27 3.85 -8.79 7.91
CA LEU A 27 3.39 -9.09 6.56
C LEU A 27 2.82 -7.82 5.92
N ALA A 28 3.31 -7.48 4.74
CA ALA A 28 2.99 -6.21 4.08
C ALA A 28 1.49 -6.02 3.84
N TYR A 29 0.71 -7.10 3.72
CA TYR A 29 -0.74 -7.01 3.52
C TYR A 29 -1.47 -6.37 4.70
N LEU A 30 -0.93 -6.44 5.93
CA LEU A 30 -1.57 -5.88 7.13
C LEU A 30 -1.64 -4.35 7.08
N GLY A 31 -0.67 -3.71 6.42
CA GLY A 31 -0.63 -2.26 6.22
C GLY A 31 -0.79 -1.84 4.76
N ALA A 32 -1.04 -2.78 3.86
CA ALA A 32 -1.14 -2.47 2.44
C ALA A 32 -2.35 -1.56 2.20
N LYS A 33 -2.09 -0.34 1.75
CA LYS A 33 -3.16 0.51 1.22
C LYS A 33 -3.84 -0.25 0.08
N PRO A 34 -5.19 -0.26 0.02
CA PRO A 34 -5.88 -0.86 -1.12
C PRO A 34 -5.33 -0.22 -2.38
N ARG A 35 -4.70 -1.04 -3.22
CA ARG A 35 -4.19 -0.61 -4.50
C ARG A 35 -5.44 -0.44 -5.36
N ILE A 36 -6.07 0.74 -5.29
CA ILE A 36 -7.13 1.12 -6.20
C ILE A 36 -6.45 1.11 -7.56
N MET A 37 -6.62 0.01 -8.29
CA MET A 37 -6.22 -0.08 -9.67
C MET A 37 -7.12 0.94 -10.35
N GLN A 38 -6.61 2.17 -10.53
CA GLN A 38 -7.33 3.23 -11.24
C GLN A 38 -7.88 2.57 -12.50
N PRO A 39 -9.21 2.49 -12.67
CA PRO A 39 -9.80 1.94 -13.87
C PRO A 39 -9.66 2.96 -15.00
N GLY A 40 -8.43 3.45 -15.25
CA GLY A 40 -8.08 4.25 -16.42
C GLY A 40 -7.93 3.39 -17.68
N PHE A 41 -8.16 2.07 -17.58
CA PHE A 41 -8.24 1.14 -18.71
C PHE A 41 -9.49 0.26 -18.65
N ALA A 42 -10.57 0.78 -18.05
CA ALA A 42 -11.92 0.22 -18.22
C ALA A 42 -12.87 1.37 -18.57
N PHE A 43 -13.12 1.51 -19.88
CA PHE A 43 -14.25 2.19 -20.50
C PHE A 43 -15.06 3.18 -19.63
N GLY A 44 -14.76 4.47 -19.79
CA GLY A 44 -15.82 5.45 -20.06
C GLY A 44 -16.55 6.14 -18.89
N VAL A 45 -15.88 6.57 -17.82
CA VAL A 45 -16.41 7.68 -16.98
C VAL A 45 -15.28 8.58 -16.48
N GLN A 46 -15.20 9.80 -17.04
CA GLN A 46 -14.34 10.86 -16.49
C GLN A 46 -14.88 11.23 -15.10
N GLN A 47 -14.04 11.08 -14.07
CA GLN A 47 -14.28 11.66 -12.75
C GLN A 47 -14.31 13.18 -12.90
N LEU A 48 -15.51 13.77 -12.92
CA LEU A 48 -15.68 15.21 -12.91
C LEU A 48 -15.15 15.75 -11.58
N HIS A 49 -14.10 16.57 -11.66
CA HIS A 49 -13.49 17.21 -10.51
C HIS A 49 -14.51 18.14 -9.82
N PRO A 50 -14.69 18.05 -8.48
CA PRO A 50 -15.64 18.89 -7.75
C PRO A 50 -15.34 20.40 -7.80
N ALA A 51 -14.20 20.80 -8.37
CA ALA A 51 -13.84 22.21 -8.57
C ALA A 51 -14.71 22.94 -9.61
N LEU A 52 -15.44 22.22 -10.48
CA LEU A 52 -16.30 22.83 -11.51
C LEU A 52 -17.71 23.22 -11.00
N ILE A 53 -18.06 22.92 -9.75
CA ILE A 53 -19.43 23.08 -9.21
C ILE A 53 -19.64 24.42 -8.47
N GLN A 54 -18.62 25.25 -8.26
CA GLN A 54 -18.73 26.47 -7.43
C GLN A 54 -18.75 27.80 -8.21
N ARG A 55 -19.61 27.91 -9.22
CA ARG A 55 -19.95 29.21 -9.82
C ARG A 55 -21.47 29.35 -10.05
N PRO A 56 -22.20 29.95 -9.10
CA PRO A 56 -23.35 30.78 -9.42
C PRO A 56 -22.99 32.26 -9.33
N PHE A 57 -23.57 33.04 -10.25
CA PHE A 57 -23.63 34.50 -10.27
C PHE A 57 -24.30 35.06 -9.01
#